data_AF-A0A2I0T271-F1
#
_entry.id   AF-A0A2I0T271-F1
#
_cell.length_a   1.000
_cell.length_b   1.000
_cell.length_c   1.000
_cell.angle_alpha   90.00
_cell.angle_beta   90.00
_cell.angle_gamma   90.00
#
_symmetry.space_group_name_H-M   'P 1'
#
loop_
_entity.id
_entity.type
_entity.pdbx_description
1 polymer ?
#
loop_
_entity_poly.entity_id
_entity_poly.type
_entity_poly.pdbx_seq_one_letter_code
_entity_poly.pdbx_strand_id
1 'polypeptide(L)'
;MIEMAADGNPPVQHRLSLSYQAFQVTFGSIFLGNVPVHEEVHRCAGQIYGYKGCIRDFQVNDKELFIIDEALGGRNVENCNVPICDYHPCHNGGTCTR
;
A
#
# COMPACT_ATOMS: atom_id res chain seq x y z
N MET A 1 15.48 15.27 -4.54
CA MET A 1 14.33 16.05 -4.05
C MET A 1 13.24 15.04 -3.75
N ILE A 2 12.59 15.12 -2.59
CA ILE A 2 11.47 14.26 -2.23
C ILE A 2 10.23 15.15 -2.19
N GLU A 3 9.13 14.68 -2.76
CA GLU A 3 7.86 15.40 -2.82
C GLU A 3 6.74 14.51 -2.29
N MET A 4 5.85 15.06 -1.47
CA MET A 4 4.75 14.32 -0.85
C MET A 4 3.48 15.17 -0.84
N ALA A 5 2.34 14.58 -1.24
CA ALA A 5 1.03 15.21 -1.21
C ALA A 5 0.02 14.28 -0.53
N ALA A 6 -0.96 14.86 0.18
CA ALA A 6 -2.03 14.12 0.85
C ALA A 6 -3.33 14.91 0.79
N ASP A 7 -4.47 14.22 0.69
CA ASP A 7 -5.83 14.80 0.72
C ASP A 7 -6.04 15.94 -0.29
N GLY A 8 -5.41 15.84 -1.46
CA GLY A 8 -5.50 16.86 -2.52
C GLY A 8 -4.77 18.17 -2.20
N ASN A 9 -4.03 18.25 -1.10
CA ASN A 9 -3.22 19.42 -0.78
C ASN A 9 -2.02 19.54 -1.74
N PRO A 10 -1.49 20.76 -1.95
CA PRO A 10 -0.28 20.95 -2.72
C PRO A 10 0.89 20.13 -2.17
N PRO A 11 1.77 19.62 -3.05
CA PRO A 11 2.90 18.83 -2.62
C PRO A 11 3.88 19.62 -1.74
N VAL A 12 4.35 18.98 -0.67
CA VAL A 12 5.41 19.46 0.21
C VAL A 12 6.74 18.91 -0.28
N GLN A 13 7.73 19.78 -0.49
CA GLN A 13 9.05 19.41 -0.97
C GLN A 13 10.09 19.38 0.16
N HIS A 14 10.88 18.31 0.19
CA HIS A 14 12.05 18.18 1.02
C HIS A 14 13.31 18.02 0.16
N ARG A 15 14.28 18.91 0.35
CA ARG A 15 15.57 18.90 -0.36
C ARG A 15 16.61 18.20 0.50
N LEU A 16 16.88 16.94 0.16
CA LEU A 16 18.04 16.23 0.70
C LEU A 16 19.30 16.65 -0.04
N SER A 17 20.29 17.14 0.70
CA SER A 17 21.64 17.38 0.20
C SER A 17 22.48 16.14 0.52
N LEU A 18 22.55 15.21 -0.42
CA LEU A 18 23.44 14.07 -0.29
C LEU A 18 24.87 14.53 -0.63
N SER A 19 25.83 14.22 0.25
CA SER A 19 27.25 14.47 0.00
C SER A 19 27.83 13.62 -1.14
N TYR A 20 27.09 12.59 -1.56
CA TYR A 20 27.46 11.65 -2.61
C TYR A 20 26.34 11.57 -3.66
N GLN A 21 26.71 11.56 -4.95
CA GLN A 21 25.77 11.27 -6.03
C GLN A 21 25.48 9.77 -6.03
N ALA A 22 24.32 9.36 -5.53
CA ALA A 22 23.84 8.00 -5.71
C ALA A 22 23.40 7.84 -7.17
N PHE A 23 24.26 7.26 -8.00
CA PHE A 23 23.97 7.01 -9.42
C PHE A 23 23.06 5.80 -9.64
N GLN A 24 23.08 4.83 -8.72
CA GLN A 24 22.24 3.64 -8.75
C GLN A 24 21.89 3.24 -7.32
N VAL A 25 20.60 3.01 -7.06
CA VAL A 25 20.10 2.48 -5.79
C VAL A 25 19.36 1.20 -6.10
N THR A 26 19.82 0.08 -5.56
CA THR A 26 19.06 -1.17 -5.56
C THR A 26 18.10 -1.14 -4.39
N PHE A 27 16.81 -1.15 -4.70
CA PHE A 27 15.77 -1.36 -3.69
C PHE A 27 15.70 -2.84 -3.33
N GLY A 28 15.59 -3.13 -2.03
CA GLY A 28 15.28 -4.47 -1.54
C GLY A 28 13.79 -4.79 -1.69
N SER A 29 13.33 -5.78 -0.93
CA SER A 29 11.92 -6.15 -0.84
C SER A 29 11.05 -4.95 -0.44
N ILE A 30 9.92 -4.80 -1.12
CA ILE A 30 8.91 -3.77 -0.82
C ILE A 30 7.73 -4.45 -0.14
N PHE A 31 7.29 -3.90 0.99
CA PHE A 31 6.16 -4.39 1.75
C PHE A 31 5.04 -3.36 1.78
N LEU A 32 3.80 -3.80 1.56
CA LEU A 32 2.61 -2.96 1.60
C LEU A 32 1.72 -3.39 2.77
N GLY A 33 1.30 -2.43 3.60
CA GLY A 33 0.43 -2.66 4.76
C GLY A 33 1.17 -3.00 6.05
N ASN A 34 2.12 -3.94 6.05
CA ASN A 34 2.98 -4.23 7.22
C ASN A 34 4.31 -4.88 6.80
N VAL A 35 5.30 -4.85 7.71
CA VAL A 35 6.61 -5.49 7.53
C VAL A 35 6.70 -6.79 8.34
N PRO A 36 7.20 -7.92 7.79
CA PRO A 36 7.40 -9.15 8.55
C PRO A 36 8.35 -8.97 9.75
N VAL A 37 8.10 -9.71 10.84
CA VAL A 37 8.86 -9.59 12.10
C VAL A 37 10.36 -9.85 11.95
N HIS A 38 10.75 -10.64 10.95
CA HIS A 38 12.15 -11.02 10.71
C HIS A 38 12.89 -10.07 9.75
N GLU A 39 12.23 -9.05 9.22
CA GLU A 39 12.86 -8.08 8.32
C GLU A 39 13.47 -6.93 9.11
N GLU A 40 14.68 -6.53 8.72
CA GLU A 40 15.34 -5.38 9.32
C GLU A 40 14.76 -4.08 8.76
N VAL A 41 14.23 -3.23 9.65
CA VAL A 41 13.78 -1.88 9.28
C VAL A 41 14.75 -0.84 9.80
N HIS A 42 15.04 0.15 8.96
CA HIS A 42 15.92 1.25 9.31
C HIS A 42 15.44 1.97 10.58
N ARG A 43 16.35 2.29 11.50
CA ARG A 43 16.04 2.87 12.82
C ARG A 43 15.22 4.16 12.77
N CYS A 44 15.34 4.92 11.68
CA CYS A 44 14.57 6.15 11.48
C CYS A 44 13.08 5.93 11.12
N ALA A 45 12.66 4.68 10.84
CA ALA A 45 11.24 4.39 10.55
C ALA A 45 10.34 4.52 11.79
N GLY A 46 10.92 4.54 12.99
CA GLY A 46 10.15 4.58 14.23
C GLY A 46 9.37 3.28 14.47
N GLN A 47 8.30 3.37 15.24
CA GLN A 47 7.42 2.23 15.52
C GLN A 47 6.46 2.00 14.36
N ILE A 48 6.47 0.79 13.81
CA ILE A 48 5.60 0.40 12.69
C ILE A 48 4.34 -0.25 13.25
N TYR A 49 3.19 0.20 12.76
CA TYR A 49 1.89 -0.41 13.02
C TYR A 49 1.33 -0.95 11.72
N GLY A 50 0.74 -2.15 11.77
CA GLY A 50 0.07 -2.72 10.61
C GLY A 50 -1.11 -1.86 10.18
N TYR A 51 -1.16 -1.52 8.89
CA TYR A 51 -2.27 -0.78 8.31
C TYR A 51 -3.53 -1.66 8.23
N LYS A 52 -4.68 -1.08 8.56
CA LYS A 52 -6.00 -1.70 8.39
C LYS A 52 -6.90 -0.73 7.64
N GLY A 53 -7.24 -1.08 6.40
CA GLY A 53 -8.05 -0.24 5.53
C GLY A 53 -7.91 -0.66 4.07
N CYS A 54 -8.23 0.26 3.17
CA CYS A 54 -8.28 0.02 1.74
C CYS A 54 -7.18 0.75 1.00
N ILE A 55 -6.44 0.02 0.17
CA ILE A 55 -5.42 0.56 -0.72
C ILE A 55 -5.85 0.27 -2.15
N ARG A 56 -5.83 1.31 -3.00
CA ARG A 56 -6.20 1.26 -4.41
C ARG A 56 -5.35 2.26 -5.20
N ASP A 57 -5.42 2.19 -6.52
CA ASP A 57 -4.75 3.11 -7.44
C ASP A 57 -3.23 3.18 -7.16
N PHE A 58 -2.58 2.01 -7.06
CA PHE A 58 -1.19 1.89 -6.66
C PHE A 58 -0.24 1.95 -7.88
N GLN A 59 0.71 2.88 -7.83
CA GLN A 59 1.67 3.12 -8.90
C GLN A 59 3.09 3.25 -8.34
N VAL A 60 4.05 2.65 -9.04
CA VAL A 60 5.49 2.79 -8.74
C VAL A 60 6.23 3.10 -10.03
N ASN A 61 7.03 4.17 -10.04
CA ASN A 61 7.77 4.63 -11.23
C ASN A 61 6.87 4.76 -12.48
N ASP A 62 5.73 5.43 -12.33
CA ASP A 62 4.73 5.63 -13.39
C ASP A 62 4.07 4.34 -13.94
N LYS A 63 4.39 3.16 -13.40
CA LYS A 63 3.73 1.88 -13.73
C LYS A 63 2.63 1.57 -12.72
N GLU A 64 1.39 1.44 -13.20
CA GLU A 64 0.28 0.92 -12.40
C GLU A 64 0.54 -0.56 -12.06
N LEU A 65 0.34 -0.92 -10.79
CA LEU A 65 0.54 -2.27 -10.28
C LEU A 65 -0.77 -2.80 -9.70
N PHE A 66 -1.24 -3.92 -10.24
CA PHE A 66 -2.35 -4.67 -9.68
C PHE A 66 -1.87 -5.40 -8.43
N ILE A 67 -2.22 -4.87 -7.25
CA ILE A 67 -1.66 -5.30 -5.94
C ILE A 67 -1.71 -6.82 -5.76
N ILE A 68 -2.84 -7.45 -6.09
CA ILE A 68 -3.03 -8.89 -5.88
C ILE A 68 -2.24 -9.72 -6.90
N ASP A 69 -2.21 -9.28 -8.16
CA ASP A 69 -1.60 -10.04 -9.25
C ASP A 69 -0.08 -9.90 -9.30
N GLU A 70 0.46 -8.77 -8.86
CA GLU A 70 1.89 -8.45 -8.88
C GLU A 70 2.58 -8.76 -7.54
N ALA A 71 1.85 -9.08 -6.47
CA ALA A 71 2.44 -9.40 -5.17
C ALA A 71 3.13 -10.77 -5.18
N LEU A 72 4.33 -10.84 -4.59
CA LEU A 72 5.02 -12.11 -4.32
C LEU A 72 4.32 -12.95 -3.23
N GLY A 73 3.50 -12.31 -2.38
CA GLY A 73 2.72 -12.97 -1.34
C GLY A 73 1.96 -11.98 -0.47
N GLY A 74 1.01 -12.47 0.32
CA GLY A 74 0.17 -11.65 1.19
C GLY A 74 -0.46 -12.44 2.33
N ARG A 75 -0.89 -11.75 3.39
CA ARG A 75 -1.60 -12.33 4.53
C ARG A 75 -2.71 -11.37 4.97
N ASN A 76 -3.90 -11.92 5.26
CA ASN A 76 -5.08 -11.16 5.69
C ASN A 76 -5.46 -10.05 4.69
N VAL A 77 -5.34 -10.34 3.39
CA VAL A 77 -5.69 -9.42 2.30
C VAL A 77 -7.08 -9.78 1.82
N GLU A 78 -7.97 -8.79 1.82
CA GLU A 78 -9.35 -8.92 1.41
C GLU A 78 -9.66 -7.80 0.41
N ASN A 79 -10.61 -8.05 -0.49
CA ASN A 79 -11.06 -7.02 -1.40
C ASN A 79 -11.96 -6.03 -0.64
N CYS A 80 -11.70 -4.73 -0.81
CA CYS A 80 -12.44 -3.68 -0.10
C CYS A 80 -13.84 -3.43 -0.63
N ASN A 81 -14.04 -3.60 -1.94
CA ASN A 81 -15.31 -3.31 -2.60
C ASN A 81 -16.01 -4.60 -2.99
N VAL A 82 -16.29 -5.43 -1.98
CA VAL A 82 -17.08 -6.64 -2.21
C VAL A 82 -18.55 -6.29 -1.99
N PRO A 83 -19.42 -6.56 -2.97
CA PRO A 83 -20.85 -6.37 -2.81
C PRO A 83 -21.35 -6.98 -1.50
N ILE A 84 -22.19 -6.26 -0.76
CA ILE A 84 -22.75 -6.74 0.51
C ILE A 84 -23.40 -8.11 0.32
N CYS A 85 -24.02 -8.33 -0.83
CA CYS A 85 -24.64 -9.58 -1.24
C CYS A 85 -23.70 -10.80 -1.24
N ASP A 86 -22.40 -10.60 -1.43
CA ASP A 86 -21.43 -11.70 -1.53
C ASP A 86 -20.99 -12.20 -0.15
N TYR A 87 -21.07 -11.36 0.89
CA TYR A 87 -20.75 -11.74 2.28
C TYR A 87 -21.96 -11.85 3.22
N HIS A 88 -23.10 -11.24 2.86
CA HIS A 88 -24.37 -11.35 3.59
C HIS A 88 -25.49 -11.76 2.64
N PRO A 89 -25.53 -13.03 2.19
CA PRO A 89 -26.55 -13.50 1.27
C PRO A 89 -27.94 -13.42 1.91
N CYS A 90 -28.94 -12.99 1.14
CA CYS A 90 -30.33 -13.01 1.59
C CYS A 90 -30.82 -14.45 1.79
N HIS A 91 -31.54 -14.70 2.88
CA HIS A 91 -32.19 -15.99 3.14
C HIS A 91 -33.70 -15.91 2.84
N ASN A 92 -34.38 -17.06 2.84
CA ASN A 92 -35.85 -17.16 2.70
C ASN A 92 -36.43 -16.55 1.40
N GLY A 93 -35.70 -16.70 0.28
CA GLY A 93 -36.15 -16.21 -1.03
C GLY A 93 -35.98 -14.71 -1.26
N GLY A 94 -35.24 -14.02 -0.38
CA GLY A 94 -34.90 -12.61 -0.59
C GLY A 94 -34.00 -12.40 -1.80
N THR A 95 -34.24 -11.32 -2.55
CA THR A 95 -33.37 -10.87 -3.64
C THR A 95 -32.52 -9.71 -3.14
N CYS A 96 -31.20 -9.81 -3.31
CA CYS A 96 -30.28 -8.75 -2.92
C CYS A 96 -30.26 -7.66 -4.02
N THR A 97 -30.58 -6.41 -3.66
CA THR A 97 -30.65 -5.29 -4.61
C THR A 97 -29.77 -4.14 -4.13
N ARG A 98 -28.46 -4.27 -4.40
CA ARG A 98 -27.35 -3.37 -4.01
C ARG A 98 -27.01 -3.35 -2.52
#